data_AF-A0A959H362-F1
#
_entry.id   AF-A0A959H362-F1
#
_cell.length_a   1.000
_cell.length_b   1.000
_cell.length_c   1.000
_cell.angle_alpha   90.00
_cell.angle_beta   90.00
_cell.angle_gamma   90.00
#
_symmetry.space_group_name_H-M   'P 1'
#
loop_
_entity.id
_entity.type
_entity.pdbx_description
1 polymer ?
#
loop_
_entity_poly.entity_id
_entity_poly.type
_entity_poly.pdbx_seq_one_letter_code
_entity_poly.pdbx_strand_id
1 'polypeptide(L)'
;IPNAFSPNGDGRNDRLLIYPGPAVERILLFRVFSRWGELVFEEKDAAPGEQAGWDGTFNGQRMAGGVYVYYAEAGLKDGRSVEVEGEVVLMR
;
A
#
# COMPACT_ATOMS: atom_id res chain seq x y z
N ILE A 1 -3.54 5.94 5.60
CA ILE A 1 -2.59 5.64 4.51
C ILE A 1 -2.01 6.98 4.04
N PRO A 2 -0.69 7.12 3.87
CA PRO A 2 -0.09 8.38 3.42
C PRO A 2 -0.53 8.71 1.97
N ASN A 3 -0.58 9.99 1.65
CA ASN A 3 -0.91 10.47 0.30
C ASN A 3 0.32 10.57 -0.62
N ALA A 4 1.54 10.46 -0.08
CA ALA A 4 2.78 10.44 -0.85
C ALA A 4 3.88 9.65 -0.13
N PHE A 5 4.80 9.06 -0.89
CA PHE A 5 5.98 8.37 -0.37
C PHE A 5 7.18 8.55 -1.31
N SER A 6 8.40 8.45 -0.78
CA SER A 6 9.67 8.74 -1.46
C SER A 6 10.68 7.63 -1.19
N PRO A 7 10.79 6.59 -2.03
CA PRO A 7 11.74 5.49 -1.87
C PRO A 7 13.17 5.93 -2.23
N ASN A 8 13.75 6.80 -1.40
CA ASN A 8 15.09 7.37 -1.58
C ASN A 8 16.14 6.70 -0.66
N GLY A 9 15.71 5.83 0.26
CA GLY A 9 16.57 5.09 1.17
C GLY A 9 16.97 5.85 2.43
N ASP A 10 16.26 6.93 2.78
CA ASP A 10 16.51 7.70 4.00
C ASP A 10 15.78 7.14 5.24
N GLY A 11 15.00 6.07 5.07
CA GLY A 11 14.22 5.41 6.11
C GLY A 11 12.89 6.08 6.43
N ARG A 12 12.52 7.17 5.73
CA ARG A 12 11.32 7.97 5.99
C ARG A 12 10.39 7.93 4.78
N ASN A 13 9.22 7.33 4.96
CA ASN A 13 8.24 7.17 3.88
C ASN A 13 8.83 6.50 2.62
N ASP A 14 9.76 5.56 2.79
CA ASP A 14 10.32 4.79 1.66
C ASP A 14 9.31 3.80 1.07
N ARG A 15 8.22 3.52 1.78
CA ARG A 15 7.18 2.60 1.36
C ARG A 15 5.82 3.22 1.59
N LEU A 16 4.90 2.91 0.68
CA LEU A 16 3.48 3.03 0.93
C LEU A 16 3.06 1.91 1.88
N LEU A 17 2.88 2.27 3.15
CA LEU A 17 2.44 1.37 4.21
C LEU A 17 0.96 1.62 4.55
N ILE A 18 0.26 0.54 4.87
CA ILE A 18 -1.03 0.64 5.55
C ILE A 18 -0.75 0.75 7.04
N TYR A 19 -1.27 1.80 7.68
CA TYR A 19 -1.22 1.99 9.13
C TYR A 19 -2.56 1.57 9.73
N PRO A 20 -2.70 0.31 10.17
CA PRO A 20 -3.94 -0.20 10.74
C PRO A 20 -4.23 0.42 12.10
N GLY A 21 -5.51 0.74 12.34
CA GLY A 21 -5.99 1.07 13.68
C GLY A 21 -6.06 -0.16 14.59
N PRO A 22 -6.24 0.01 15.92
CA PRO A 22 -6.19 -1.09 16.90
C PRO A 22 -7.29 -2.16 16.72
N ALA A 23 -8.34 -1.84 15.97
CA ALA A 23 -9.44 -2.75 15.65
C ALA A 23 -9.12 -3.69 14.47
N VAL A 24 -8.10 -3.38 13.66
CA VAL A 24 -7.70 -4.22 12.53
C VAL A 24 -6.93 -5.43 13.06
N GLU A 25 -7.34 -6.60 12.60
CA GLU A 25 -6.70 -7.88 12.88
C GLU A 25 -5.72 -8.27 11.78
N ARG A 26 -6.07 -8.01 10.51
CA ARG A 26 -5.25 -8.40 9.36
C ARG A 26 -5.57 -7.58 8.12
N ILE A 27 -4.59 -7.45 7.23
CA ILE A 27 -4.82 -6.91 5.88
C ILE A 27 -5.16 -8.09 4.98
N LEU A 28 -6.42 -8.18 4.57
CA LEU A 28 -6.92 -9.26 3.72
C LEU A 28 -6.38 -9.11 2.30
N LEU A 29 -6.38 -7.88 1.79
CA LEU A 29 -5.88 -7.57 0.46
C LEU A 29 -5.27 -6.16 0.45
N PHE A 30 -4.16 -5.99 -0.24
CA PHE A 30 -3.60 -4.69 -0.57
C PHE A 30 -3.09 -4.70 -2.00
N ARG A 31 -3.56 -3.76 -2.81
CA ARG A 31 -3.22 -3.63 -4.23
C ARG A 31 -2.84 -2.21 -4.55
N VAL A 32 -1.87 -2.06 -5.44
CA VAL A 32 -1.53 -0.78 -6.05
C VAL A 32 -1.58 -0.92 -7.56
N PHE A 33 -2.15 0.07 -8.22
CA PHE A 33 -2.36 0.16 -9.64
C PHE A 33 -1.68 1.39 -10.21
N SER A 34 -1.16 1.24 -11.43
CA SER A 34 -0.75 2.39 -12.23
C SER A 34 -1.96 3.22 -12.65
N ARG A 35 -1.72 4.44 -13.13
CA ARG A 35 -2.76 5.32 -13.68
C ARG A 35 -3.57 4.68 -14.83
N TRP A 36 -3.03 3.64 -15.47
CA TRP A 36 -3.66 2.93 -16.59
C TRP A 36 -4.41 1.66 -16.13
N GLY A 37 -4.51 1.42 -14.83
CA GLY A 37 -5.18 0.25 -14.26
C GLY A 37 -4.33 -1.02 -14.22
N GLU A 38 -3.04 -0.94 -14.54
CA GLU A 38 -2.13 -2.09 -14.40
C GLU A 38 -1.87 -2.36 -12.92
N LEU A 39 -2.04 -3.60 -12.48
CA LEU A 39 -1.69 -4.04 -11.13
C LEU A 39 -0.16 -4.12 -10.98
N VAL A 40 0.41 -3.24 -10.17
CA VAL A 40 1.87 -3.12 -9.98
C VAL A 40 2.35 -3.65 -8.63
N PHE A 41 1.42 -3.91 -7.71
CA PHE A 41 1.70 -4.52 -6.41
C PHE A 41 0.45 -5.24 -5.90
N GLU A 42 0.63 -6.42 -5.33
CA GLU A 42 -0.41 -7.14 -4.60
C GLU A 42 0.19 -7.83 -3.38
N GLU A 43 -0.51 -7.73 -2.27
CA GLU A 43 -0.25 -8.47 -1.05
C GLU A 43 -1.57 -8.99 -0.47
N LYS A 44 -1.57 -10.21 0.05
CA LYS A 44 -2.74 -10.90 0.60
C LYS A 44 -2.42 -11.44 1.98
N ASP A 45 -3.42 -11.47 2.84
CA ASP A 45 -3.34 -12.09 4.17
C ASP A 45 -2.17 -11.59 5.04
N ALA A 46 -1.83 -10.31 4.91
CA ALA A 46 -0.68 -9.73 5.57
C ALA A 46 -0.96 -9.33 7.02
N ALA A 47 0.05 -9.48 7.87
CA ALA A 47 -0.01 -9.02 9.25
C ALA A 47 -0.11 -7.48 9.30
N PRO A 48 -0.88 -6.91 10.25
CA PRO A 48 -0.88 -5.48 10.51
C PRO A 48 0.54 -4.96 10.81
N GLY A 49 0.99 -3.89 10.14
CA GLY A 49 2.26 -3.22 10.45
C GLY A 49 3.21 -3.09 9.25
N GLU A 50 4.49 -2.84 9.54
CA GLU A 50 5.51 -2.40 8.56
C GLU A 50 5.96 -3.45 7.55
N GLN A 51 5.48 -4.69 7.67
CA GLN A 51 5.89 -5.77 6.77
C GLN A 51 5.16 -5.70 5.42
N ALA A 52 3.97 -5.11 5.40
CA ALA A 52 3.11 -5.04 4.22
C ALA A 52 3.17 -3.65 3.57
N GLY A 53 3.72 -3.55 2.36
CA GLY A 53 4.00 -2.25 1.77
C GLY A 53 4.62 -2.27 0.39
N TRP A 54 4.27 -1.26 -0.41
CA TRP A 54 4.84 -1.06 -1.73
C TRP A 54 5.98 -0.03 -1.70
N ASP A 55 7.14 -0.38 -2.25
CA ASP A 55 8.35 0.45 -2.27
C ASP A 55 8.54 1.23 -3.59
N GLY A 56 7.52 1.25 -4.46
CA GLY A 56 7.62 1.92 -5.76
C GLY A 56 8.37 1.10 -6.81
N THR A 57 8.52 -0.22 -6.61
CA THR A 57 9.09 -1.14 -7.59
C THR A 57 8.03 -2.09 -8.17
N PHE A 58 8.24 -2.52 -9.42
CA PHE A 58 7.43 -3.53 -10.09
C PHE A 58 8.35 -4.36 -11.00
N ASN A 59 8.27 -5.69 -10.92
CA ASN A 59 9.13 -6.61 -11.68
C ASN A 59 10.64 -6.30 -11.58
N GLY A 60 11.10 -5.93 -10.39
CA GLY A 60 12.50 -5.56 -10.13
C GLY A 60 12.92 -4.21 -10.72
N GLN A 61 11.99 -3.47 -11.35
CA GLN A 61 12.24 -2.16 -11.92
C GLN A 61 11.64 -1.06 -11.04
N ARG A 62 12.37 0.05 -10.97
CA ARG A 62 11.91 1.27 -10.32
C ARG A 62 10.83 1.93 -11.17
N MET A 63 9.64 2.10 -10.62
CA MET A 63 8.54 2.79 -11.32
C MET A 63 8.77 4.29 -11.45
N ALA A 64 8.09 4.95 -12.38
CA ALA A 64 8.19 6.40 -12.58
C ALA A 64 7.51 7.17 -11.43
N GLY A 65 7.98 8.38 -11.14
CA GLY A 65 7.28 9.28 -10.22
C GLY A 65 5.92 9.68 -10.80
N GLY A 66 4.89 9.73 -9.96
CA GLY A 66 3.52 10.01 -10.42
C GLY A 66 2.44 9.55 -9.45
N VAL A 67 1.19 9.62 -9.91
CA VAL A 67 0.01 9.20 -9.14
C VAL A 67 -0.30 7.74 -9.43
N TYR A 68 -0.52 6.99 -8.36
CA TYR A 68 -0.94 5.60 -8.34
C TYR A 68 -2.24 5.47 -7.53
N VAL A 69 -3.01 4.43 -7.81
CA VAL A 69 -4.25 4.14 -7.08
C VAL A 69 -4.01 2.92 -6.21
N TYR A 70 -4.48 2.95 -4.97
CA TYR A 70 -4.45 1.78 -4.11
C TYR A 70 -5.84 1.33 -3.71
N TYR A 71 -5.96 0.04 -3.43
CA TYR A 71 -7.13 -0.58 -2.82
C TYR A 71 -6.65 -1.49 -1.70
N ALA A 72 -7.29 -1.43 -0.54
CA ALA A 72 -6.99 -2.27 0.60
C ALA A 72 -8.28 -2.77 1.25
N GLU A 73 -8.26 -4.02 1.70
CA GLU A 73 -9.29 -4.62 2.53
C GLU A 73 -8.66 -5.06 3.85
N ALA A 74 -9.21 -4.60 4.97
CA ALA A 74 -8.74 -4.93 6.30
C ALA A 74 -9.82 -5.69 7.07
N GLY A 75 -9.46 -6.87 7.58
CA GLY A 75 -10.29 -7.64 8.50
C GLY A 75 -10.18 -7.07 9.92
N LEU A 76 -11.32 -6.88 10.55
CA LEU A 76 -11.44 -6.40 11.93
C LEU A 76 -11.59 -7.58 12.89
N LYS A 77 -11.21 -7.36 14.15
CA LYS A 77 -11.30 -8.35 15.24
C LYS A 77 -12.72 -8.85 15.54
N ASP A 78 -13.75 -8.14 15.07
CA ASP A 78 -15.15 -8.51 15.24
C ASP A 78 -15.70 -9.33 14.05
N GLY A 79 -14.84 -9.72 13.11
CA GLY A 79 -15.17 -10.52 11.94
C GLY A 79 -15.72 -9.73 10.75
N ARG A 80 -15.85 -8.40 10.85
CA ARG A 80 -16.18 -7.55 9.71
C ARG A 80 -14.93 -7.20 8.90
N SER A 81 -15.11 -6.74 7.67
CA SER A 81 -14.04 -6.11 6.88
C SER A 81 -14.35 -4.64 6.60
N VAL A 82 -13.29 -3.87 6.37
CA VAL A 82 -13.37 -2.49 5.89
C VAL A 82 -12.53 -2.36 4.64
N GLU A 83 -13.10 -1.70 3.64
CA GLU A 83 -12.44 -1.42 2.37
C GLU A 83 -11.98 0.03 2.36
N VAL A 84 -10.78 0.27 1.83
CA VAL A 84 -10.20 1.60 1.69
C VAL A 84 -9.53 1.69 0.34
N GLU A 85 -9.92 2.69 -0.42
CA GLU A 85 -9.29 3.05 -1.69
C GLU A 85 -8.79 4.49 -1.66
N GLY A 86 -7.87 4.83 -2.56
CA GLY A 86 -7.37 6.19 -2.68
C GLY A 86 -6.23 6.32 -3.66
N GLU A 87 -5.72 7.53 -3.75
CA GLU A 87 -4.57 7.86 -4.58
C GLU A 87 -3.33 8.11 -3.72
N VAL A 88 -2.17 7.83 -4.30
CA VAL A 88 -0.87 8.05 -3.68
C VAL A 88 0.13 8.57 -4.71
N VAL A 89 0.93 9.55 -4.30
CA VAL A 89 2.02 10.10 -5.10
C VAL A 89 3.34 9.37 -4.79
N LEU A 90 3.94 8.75 -5.80
CA LEU A 90 5.32 8.27 -5.76
C LEU A 90 6.27 9.41 -6.14
N MET A 91 7.09 9.85 -5.19
CA MET A 91 8.10 10.90 -5.38
C MET A 91 9.42 10.28 -5.85
N ARG A 92 10.06 10.88 -6.85
CA ARG A 92 11.37 10.48 -7.40
C ARG A 92 12.22 11.70 -7.73
#